data_AF-A0A641AHT3-F1
#
_entry.id   AF-A0A641AHT3-F1
#
_cell.length_a   1.000
_cell.length_b   1.000
_cell.length_c   1.000
_cell.angle_alpha   90.00
_cell.angle_beta   90.00
_cell.angle_gamma   90.00
#
_symmetry.space_group_name_H-M   'P 1'
#
loop_
_entity.id
_entity.type
_entity.pdbx_description
1 polymer ?
#
loop_
_entity_poly.entity_id
_entity_poly.type
_entity_poly.pdbx_seq_one_letter_code
_entity_poly.pdbx_strand_id
1 'polypeptide(L)'
;MSFGDSVTLEQFIWESDDSDKDNNFKNDVALYTQEDPLPTVQRLSQNLDIPIGSVVRYILCKWAMSGSESLLDLGPDMVKKIADIFDDAESENTDTARLEAYNSVKAIMSWMKVPLDNPNYRG
;
A
#
# COMPACT_ATOMS: atom_id res chain seq x y z
N MET A 1 8.85 -1.59 23.82
CA MET A 1 10.25 -1.51 23.35
C MET A 1 10.63 -0.03 23.34
N SER A 2 11.77 0.32 23.94
CA SER A 2 12.30 1.69 23.83
C SER A 2 13.04 1.78 22.50
N PHE A 3 12.59 2.62 21.59
CA PHE A 3 13.33 2.91 20.37
C PHE A 3 14.46 3.88 20.75
N GLY A 4 15.69 3.60 20.33
CA GLY A 4 16.78 4.56 20.48
C GLY A 4 16.59 5.75 19.54
N ASP A 5 17.34 6.84 19.77
CA ASP A 5 17.33 8.03 18.90
C ASP A 5 17.88 7.77 17.48
N SER A 6 18.40 6.56 17.23
CA SER A 6 18.93 6.09 15.94
C SER A 6 18.38 4.71 15.60
N VAL A 7 18.15 4.45 14.31
CA VAL A 7 17.72 3.16 13.76
C VAL A 7 18.80 2.62 12.83
N THR A 8 19.11 1.33 12.95
CA THR A 8 20.00 0.62 12.02
C THR A 8 19.17 0.06 10.87
N LEU A 9 19.63 0.26 9.64
CA LEU A 9 19.06 -0.41 8.47
C LEU A 9 19.72 -1.79 8.36
N GLU A 10 18.96 -2.83 8.66
CA GLU A 10 19.44 -4.21 8.62
C GLU A 10 18.60 -5.05 7.66
N GLN A 11 19.25 -6.05 7.06
CA GLN A 11 18.56 -7.04 6.27
C GLN A 11 17.67 -7.89 7.19
N PHE A 12 16.42 -8.10 6.79
CA PHE A 12 15.52 -9.03 7.46
C PHE A 12 15.62 -10.40 6.79
N ILE A 13 16.11 -11.40 7.53
CA ILE A 13 16.19 -12.78 7.05
C ILE A 13 14.93 -13.52 7.49
N TRP A 14 14.20 -14.08 6.53
CA TRP A 14 12.96 -14.81 6.76
C TRP A 14 12.91 -16.06 5.88
N GLU A 15 12.51 -17.17 6.50
CA GLU A 15 12.13 -18.39 5.79
C GLU A 15 10.59 -18.42 5.71
N SER A 16 10.03 -18.59 4.52
CA SER A 16 8.58 -18.57 4.32
C SER A 16 7.88 -19.66 5.15
N ASP A 17 6.83 -19.27 5.86
CA ASP A 17 6.01 -20.16 6.69
C ASP A 17 4.53 -19.87 6.45
N ASP A 18 3.84 -20.75 5.74
CA ASP A 18 2.42 -20.60 5.39
C ASP A 18 1.48 -20.63 6.60
N SER A 19 1.95 -21.07 7.77
CA SER A 19 1.18 -21.03 9.01
C SER A 19 1.24 -19.67 9.73
N ASP A 20 2.16 -18.79 9.35
CA ASP A 20 2.29 -17.45 9.91
C ASP A 20 1.28 -16.48 9.27
N LYS A 21 0.43 -15.87 10.09
CA LYS A 21 -0.61 -14.93 9.63
C LYS A 21 -0.06 -13.71 8.88
N ASP A 22 1.20 -13.36 9.10
CA ASP A 22 1.89 -12.22 8.48
C ASP A 22 2.93 -12.68 7.44
N ASN A 23 2.94 -13.95 7.03
CA ASN A 23 3.93 -14.54 6.11
C ASN A 23 4.15 -13.69 4.86
N ASN A 24 3.06 -13.24 4.22
CA ASN A 24 3.15 -12.41 3.00
C ASN A 24 3.92 -11.10 3.25
N PHE A 25 3.63 -10.42 4.36
CA PHE A 25 4.31 -9.17 4.71
C PHE A 25 5.77 -9.41 5.09
N LYS A 26 6.07 -10.47 5.84
CA LYS A 26 7.44 -10.84 6.21
C LYS A 26 8.28 -11.24 5.01
N ASN A 27 7.72 -11.98 4.05
CA ASN A 27 8.36 -12.29 2.77
C ASN A 27 8.69 -11.01 1.99
N ASP A 28 7.76 -10.05 1.96
CA ASP A 28 7.97 -8.77 1.29
C ASP A 28 9.08 -7.93 1.95
N VAL A 29 9.07 -7.83 3.28
CA VAL A 29 10.14 -7.16 4.04
C VAL A 29 11.49 -7.84 3.80
N ALA A 30 11.53 -9.18 3.79
CA ALA A 30 12.77 -9.92 3.53
C ALA A 30 13.28 -9.69 2.10
N LEU A 31 12.40 -9.62 1.11
CA LEU A 31 12.73 -9.32 -0.28
C LEU A 31 13.30 -7.89 -0.43
N TYR A 32 12.62 -6.89 0.13
CA TYR A 32 13.01 -5.48 -0.04
C TYR A 32 14.18 -5.04 0.84
N THR A 33 14.60 -5.86 1.80
CA THR A 33 15.78 -5.59 2.64
C THR A 33 17.03 -6.33 2.18
N GLN A 34 16.98 -7.05 1.03
CA GLN A 34 18.17 -7.71 0.44
C GLN A 34 19.22 -6.70 -0.06
N GLU A 35 18.78 -5.56 -0.56
CA GLU A 35 19.64 -4.53 -1.14
C GLU A 35 19.91 -3.42 -0.13
N ASP A 36 21.15 -2.92 -0.09
CA ASP A 36 21.50 -1.74 0.72
C ASP A 36 21.04 -0.46 -0.01
N PRO A 37 20.09 0.32 0.55
CA PRO A 37 19.63 1.54 -0.10
C PRO A 37 20.60 2.72 0.07
N LEU A 38 21.55 2.67 1.02
CA LEU A 38 22.39 3.82 1.39
C LEU A 38 23.22 4.37 0.24
N PRO A 39 23.84 3.58 -0.66
CA PRO A 39 24.59 4.12 -1.80
C PRO A 39 23.73 4.98 -2.73
N THR A 40 22.45 4.64 -2.89
CA THR A 40 21.52 5.42 -3.72
C THR A 40 21.10 6.71 -2.99
N VAL A 41 20.79 6.61 -1.71
CA VAL A 41 20.42 7.76 -0.88
C VAL A 41 21.57 8.75 -0.73
N GLN A 42 22.81 8.27 -0.58
CA GLN A 42 24.02 9.10 -0.54
C GLN A 42 24.24 9.87 -1.84
N ARG A 43 24.11 9.20 -3.00
CA ARG A 43 24.21 9.87 -4.30
C ARG A 43 23.15 10.96 -4.47
N LEU A 44 21.91 10.68 -4.06
CA LEU A 44 20.82 11.65 -4.10
C LEU A 44 21.10 12.87 -3.21
N SER A 45 21.57 12.63 -1.98
CA SER A 45 21.97 13.66 -1.03
C SER A 45 23.06 14.57 -1.61
N GLN A 46 24.10 13.99 -2.20
CA GLN A 46 25.22 14.73 -2.81
C GLN A 46 24.79 15.55 -4.03
N ASN A 47 24.00 14.94 -4.93
CA ASN A 47 23.60 15.59 -6.18
C ASN A 47 22.64 16.78 -5.97
N LEU A 48 21.82 16.72 -4.90
CA LEU A 48 20.83 17.75 -4.62
C LEU A 48 21.25 18.72 -3.50
N ASP A 49 22.42 18.50 -2.90
CA ASP A 49 22.90 19.25 -1.73
C ASP A 49 21.87 19.26 -0.57
N ILE A 50 21.32 18.08 -0.27
CA ILE A 50 20.33 17.88 0.81
C ILE A 50 20.96 16.98 1.87
N PRO A 51 20.86 17.31 3.18
CA PRO A 51 21.35 16.43 4.24
C PRO A 51 20.75 15.03 4.13
N ILE A 52 21.58 14.00 4.22
CA ILE A 52 21.16 12.59 4.05
C ILE A 52 20.00 12.21 4.97
N GLY A 53 20.02 12.68 6.23
CA GLY A 53 18.94 12.45 7.19
C GLY A 53 17.60 13.07 6.75
N SER A 54 17.62 14.20 6.04
CA SER A 54 16.41 14.82 5.48
C SER A 54 15.84 14.00 4.32
N VAL A 55 16.70 13.42 3.48
CA VAL A 55 16.29 12.51 2.40
C VAL A 55 15.65 11.24 2.99
N VAL A 56 16.29 10.63 3.98
CA VAL A 56 15.74 9.46 4.68
C VAL A 56 14.41 9.78 5.35
N ARG A 57 14.32 10.92 6.08
CA ARG A 57 13.07 11.36 6.70
C ARG A 57 11.97 11.59 5.67
N TYR A 58 12.29 12.20 4.53
CA TYR A 58 11.34 12.38 3.43
C TYR A 58 10.82 11.05 2.90
N ILE A 59 11.70 10.08 2.62
CA ILE A 59 11.31 8.75 2.14
C ILE A 59 10.40 8.07 3.15
N LEU A 60 10.78 8.06 4.44
CA LEU A 60 9.99 7.46 5.50
C LEU A 60 8.63 8.14 5.64
N CYS A 61 8.57 9.47 5.73
CA CYS A 61 7.31 10.20 5.82
C CYS A 61 6.44 9.95 4.60
N LYS A 62 7.00 10.01 3.39
CA LYS A 62 6.24 9.79 2.16
C LYS A 62 5.64 8.39 2.16
N TRP A 63 6.43 7.33 2.30
CA TRP A 63 5.91 5.97 2.12
C TRP A 63 5.18 5.41 3.32
N ALA A 64 5.58 5.76 4.55
CA ALA A 64 4.83 5.36 5.75
C ALA A 64 3.46 6.06 5.82
N MET A 65 3.36 7.31 5.34
CA MET A 65 2.07 8.01 5.26
C MET A 65 1.29 7.63 4.00
N SER A 66 1.94 7.27 2.89
CA SER A 66 1.23 6.79 1.68
C SER A 66 0.47 5.47 1.89
N GLY A 67 0.87 4.66 2.87
CA GLY A 67 0.07 3.52 3.36
C GLY A 67 -1.27 3.94 4.00
N SER A 68 -1.32 5.12 4.64
CA SER A 68 -2.59 5.75 5.06
C SER A 68 -3.27 6.50 3.92
N GLU A 69 -2.49 7.06 2.99
CA GLU A 69 -2.98 7.88 1.89
C GLU A 69 -3.70 7.04 0.83
N SER A 70 -3.30 5.79 0.60
CA SER A 70 -4.03 4.84 -0.26
C SER A 70 -5.38 4.40 0.32
N LEU A 71 -5.51 4.34 1.65
CA LEU A 71 -6.80 4.20 2.36
C LEU A 71 -7.61 5.51 2.36
N LEU A 72 -6.95 6.68 2.31
CA LEU A 72 -7.58 8.00 2.24
C LEU A 72 -7.99 8.39 0.80
N ASP A 73 -7.28 7.93 -0.23
CA ASP A 73 -7.55 8.15 -1.66
C ASP A 73 -8.73 7.30 -2.14
N LEU A 74 -8.88 6.09 -1.59
CA LEU A 74 -10.11 5.30 -1.72
C LEU A 74 -11.20 5.83 -0.78
N GLY A 75 -10.80 6.36 0.38
CA GLY A 75 -11.66 6.75 1.48
C GLY A 75 -12.29 5.56 2.19
N PRO A 76 -12.39 5.55 3.55
CA PRO A 76 -13.12 4.52 4.29
C PRO A 76 -14.59 4.37 3.83
N ASP A 77 -15.16 5.43 3.25
CA ASP A 77 -16.51 5.43 2.67
C ASP A 77 -16.66 4.49 1.47
N MET A 78 -15.61 4.30 0.66
CA MET A 78 -15.70 3.44 -0.53
C MET A 78 -15.51 1.97 -0.22
N VAL A 79 -14.63 1.65 0.73
CA VAL A 79 -14.53 0.30 1.28
C VAL A 79 -15.85 -0.09 1.94
N LYS A 80 -16.44 0.81 2.73
CA LYS A 80 -17.74 0.59 3.35
C LYS A 80 -18.84 0.40 2.29
N LYS A 81 -18.88 1.23 1.26
CA LYS A 81 -19.86 1.11 0.17
C LYS A 81 -19.77 -0.22 -0.58
N ILE A 82 -18.56 -0.73 -0.82
CA ILE A 82 -18.38 -2.04 -1.47
C ILE A 82 -18.86 -3.16 -0.54
N ALA A 83 -18.56 -3.08 0.76
CA ALA A 83 -19.04 -4.03 1.75
C ALA A 83 -20.58 -4.02 1.84
N ASP A 84 -21.20 -2.84 1.93
CA ASP A 84 -22.66 -2.68 1.98
C ASP A 84 -23.34 -3.32 0.74
N ILE A 85 -22.76 -3.20 -0.46
CA ILE A 85 -23.28 -3.84 -1.69
C ILE A 85 -23.27 -5.38 -1.58
N PHE A 86 -22.23 -5.96 -0.98
CA PHE A 86 -22.17 -7.40 -0.78
C PHE A 86 -23.15 -7.85 0.30
N ASP A 87 -23.21 -7.14 1.43
CA ASP A 87 -24.11 -7.45 2.54
C ASP A 87 -25.58 -7.40 2.09
N ASP A 88 -25.97 -6.40 1.29
CA ASP A 88 -27.32 -6.29 0.72
C ASP A 88 -27.64 -7.49 -0.18
N ALA A 89 -26.74 -7.85 -1.10
CA ALA A 89 -26.95 -8.99 -2.00
C ALA A 89 -26.96 -10.35 -1.29
N GLU A 90 -26.15 -10.50 -0.23
CA GLU A 90 -26.16 -11.68 0.62
C GLU A 90 -27.45 -11.79 1.43
N SER A 91 -28.00 -10.66 1.89
CA SER A 91 -29.27 -10.64 2.63
C SER A 91 -30.46 -11.09 1.79
N GLU A 92 -30.48 -10.75 0.50
CA GLU A 92 -31.50 -11.20 -0.45
C GLU A 92 -31.33 -12.67 -0.86
N ASN A 93 -30.09 -13.17 -0.81
CA ASN A 93 -29.72 -14.56 -1.08
C ASN A 93 -30.24 -15.11 -2.42
N THR A 94 -30.22 -14.28 -3.47
CA THR A 94 -30.57 -14.68 -4.84
C THR A 94 -29.39 -14.54 -5.79
N ASP A 95 -29.37 -15.35 -6.85
CA ASP A 95 -28.33 -15.25 -7.88
C ASP A 95 -28.44 -13.94 -8.68
N THR A 96 -29.66 -13.42 -8.82
CA THR A 96 -29.91 -12.10 -9.43
C THR A 96 -29.24 -10.99 -8.61
N ALA A 97 -29.46 -10.95 -7.29
CA ALA A 97 -28.86 -9.95 -6.41
C ALA A 97 -27.33 -10.03 -6.40
N ARG A 98 -26.76 -11.25 -6.37
CA ARG A 98 -25.31 -11.45 -6.50
C ARG A 98 -24.75 -10.92 -7.82
N LEU A 99 -25.46 -11.15 -8.93
CA LEU A 99 -25.03 -10.67 -10.24
C LEU A 99 -25.10 -9.14 -10.34
N GLU A 100 -26.12 -8.52 -9.74
CA GLU A 100 -26.25 -7.06 -9.66
C GLU A 100 -25.16 -6.44 -8.79
N ALA A 101 -24.83 -7.04 -7.65
CA ALA A 101 -23.69 -6.64 -6.82
C ALA A 101 -22.36 -6.74 -7.57
N TYR A 102 -22.12 -7.86 -8.27
CA TYR A 102 -20.92 -8.03 -9.10
C TYR A 102 -20.79 -6.93 -10.15
N ASN A 103 -21.86 -6.62 -10.88
CA ASN A 103 -21.85 -5.57 -11.90
C ASN A 103 -21.59 -4.18 -11.29
N SER A 104 -22.15 -3.91 -10.11
CA SER A 104 -21.96 -2.64 -9.39
C SER A 104 -20.51 -2.47 -8.93
N VAL A 105 -19.92 -3.49 -8.31
CA VAL A 105 -18.52 -3.47 -7.90
C VAL A 105 -17.59 -3.40 -9.12
N LYS A 106 -17.92 -4.11 -10.20
CA LYS A 106 -17.16 -4.05 -11.46
C LYS A 106 -17.16 -2.63 -12.06
N ALA A 107 -18.27 -1.91 -11.99
CA ALA A 107 -18.35 -0.52 -12.45
C ALA A 107 -17.49 0.42 -11.58
N ILE A 108 -17.51 0.25 -10.26
CA ILE A 108 -16.63 0.98 -9.33
C ILE A 108 -15.16 0.71 -9.67
N MET A 109 -14.79 -0.57 -9.81
CA MET A 109 -13.45 -1.00 -10.20
C MET A 109 -13.02 -0.44 -11.56
N SER A 110 -13.93 -0.35 -12.52
CA SER A 110 -13.64 0.24 -13.83
C SER A 110 -13.31 1.73 -13.73
N TRP A 111 -14.03 2.48 -12.90
CA TRP A 111 -13.73 3.89 -12.63
C TRP A 111 -12.39 4.07 -11.91
N MET A 112 -12.06 3.20 -10.96
CA MET A 112 -10.79 3.23 -10.23
C MET A 112 -9.58 2.88 -11.10
N LYS A 113 -9.78 2.13 -12.19
CA LYS A 113 -8.70 1.83 -13.15
C LYS A 113 -8.34 3.01 -14.05
N VAL A 114 -9.26 3.94 -14.30
CA VAL A 114 -9.03 5.07 -15.23
C VAL A 114 -7.78 5.90 -14.90
N PRO A 115 -7.52 6.30 -13.63
CA PRO A 115 -6.29 7.02 -13.28
C PRO A 115 -5.02 6.16 -13.34
N LEU A 116 -5.15 4.83 -13.20
CA LEU A 116 -4.02 3.89 -13.28
C LEU A 116 -3.59 3.66 -14.73
N ASP A 117 -4.56 3.59 -15.65
CA ASP A 117 -4.32 3.41 -17.08
C ASP A 117 -3.95 4.72 -17.78
N ASN A 118 -4.33 5.87 -17.21
CA ASN A 118 -4.05 7.18 -17.78
C ASN A 118 -3.69 8.22 -16.70
N PRO A 119 -2.41 8.33 -16.30
CA PRO A 119 -1.97 9.19 -15.21
C PRO A 119 -2.25 10.69 -15.42
N ASN A 120 -2.59 11.10 -16.65
CA ASN A 120 -2.91 12.48 -17.04
C ASN A 120 -4.42 12.72 -17.30
N TYR A 121 -5.32 11.86 -16.83
CA TYR A 121 -6.78 11.98 -17.05
C TYR A 121 -7.40 13.32 -16.56
N ARG A 122 -6.73 14.05 -15.68
CA ARG A 122 -7.17 15.36 -15.16
C ARG A 122 -6.59 16.57 -15.91
N GLY A 123 -5.87 16.36 -17.02
CA GLY A 123 -5.31 17.41 -17.87
C GLY A 123 -6.29 17.98 -18.88
#